data_AF-A0A2H0BVT8-F1
#
_entry.id   AF-A0A2H0BVT8-F1
#
_cell.length_a   1.000
_cell.length_b   1.000
_cell.length_c   1.000
_cell.angle_alpha   90.00
_cell.angle_beta   90.00
_cell.angle_gamma   90.00
#
_symmetry.space_group_name_H-M   'P 1'
#
loop_
_entity.id
_entity.type
_entity.pdbx_description
1 polymer ?
#
loop_
_entity_poly.entity_id
_entity_poly.type
_entity_poly.pdbx_seq_one_letter_code
_entity_poly.pdbx_strand_id
1 'polypeptide(L)' 'MKNEWREFLDPLPFEKEFFHRDEFHKEYPELKSAKLPTIFISQNNTLNPLVLADEINMQKNIDGLKNIINGKIKRLTN' A
#
# COMPACT_ATOMS: atom_id res chain seq x y z
N MET A 1 -8.63 12.75 1.68
CA MET A 1 -8.77 11.33 1.24
C MET A 1 -10.23 11.10 0.87
N LYS A 2 -10.54 10.36 -0.22
CA LYS A 2 -11.94 10.08 -0.60
C LYS A 2 -12.63 9.21 0.47
N ASN A 3 -13.89 9.49 0.79
CA ASN A 3 -14.64 8.79 1.85
C ASN A 3 -14.64 7.26 1.65
N GLU A 4 -14.93 6.82 0.43
CA GLU A 4 -14.99 5.40 0.04
C GLU A 4 -13.66 4.64 0.25
N TRP A 5 -12.52 5.35 0.16
CA TRP A 5 -11.21 4.76 0.41
C TRP A 5 -10.91 4.66 1.91
N ARG A 6 -11.33 5.65 2.68
CA ARG A 6 -11.25 5.61 4.15
C ARG A 6 -12.10 4.46 4.71
N GLU A 7 -13.36 4.36 4.27
CA GLU A 7 -14.29 3.29 4.68
C GLU A 7 -13.74 1.88 4.41
N PHE A 8 -12.98 1.72 3.32
CA PHE A 8 -12.31 0.46 3.02
C PHE A 8 -11.13 0.18 3.96
N LEU A 9 -10.34 1.20 4.26
CA LEU A 9 -9.12 1.05 5.05
C LEU A 9 -9.42 0.87 6.54
N ASP A 10 -10.30 1.69 7.12
CA ASP A 10 -10.59 1.74 8.56
C ASP A 10 -10.76 0.36 9.23
N PRO A 11 -11.52 -0.61 8.68
CA PRO A 11 -11.69 -1.92 9.31
C PRO A 11 -10.46 -2.85 9.19
N LEU A 12 -9.44 -2.51 8.39
CA LEU A 12 -8.25 -3.35 8.24
C LEU A 12 -7.41 -3.37 9.52
N PRO A 13 -6.96 -4.54 10.01
CA PRO A 13 -6.25 -4.72 11.28
C PRO A 13 -4.76 -4.31 11.22
N PHE A 14 -4.44 -3.31 10.40
CA PHE A 14 -3.09 -2.80 10.21
C PHE A 14 -3.02 -1.33 10.60
N GLU A 15 -1.91 -0.91 11.18
CA GLU A 15 -1.57 0.51 11.21
C GLU A 15 -1.29 1.02 9.79
N LYS A 16 -1.66 2.26 9.50
CA LYS A 16 -1.64 2.81 8.14
C LYS A 16 -0.96 4.16 8.16
N GLU A 17 0.08 4.27 7.36
CA GLU A 17 0.77 5.54 7.14
C GLU A 17 0.69 5.91 5.66
N PHE A 18 0.54 7.20 5.39
CA PHE A 18 0.50 7.75 4.05
C PHE A 18 1.62 8.76 3.91
N PHE A 19 2.49 8.51 2.95
CA PHE A 19 3.60 9.41 2.65
C PHE A 19 3.41 10.01 1.26
N HIS A 20 3.68 11.31 1.14
CA HIS A 20 4.04 11.86 -0.15
C HIS A 20 5.41 11.32 -0.58
N ARG A 21 5.69 11.33 -1.89
CA ARG A 21 6.94 10.78 -2.45
C ARG A 21 8.19 11.27 -1.72
N ASP A 22 8.28 12.57 -1.47
CA ASP A 22 9.46 13.18 -0.86
C ASP A 22 9.60 12.82 0.62
N GLU A 23 8.49 12.73 1.34
CA GLU A 23 8.45 12.26 2.73
C GLU A 23 8.86 10.80 2.82
N PHE A 24 8.35 9.95 1.93
CA PHE A 24 8.71 8.53 1.88
C PHE A 24 10.21 8.34 1.66
N HIS A 25 10.80 9.07 0.71
CA HIS A 25 12.25 8.99 0.45
C HIS A 25 13.11 9.57 1.58
N LYS A 26 12.55 10.46 2.41
CA LYS A 26 13.24 11.01 3.58
C LYS A 26 13.24 10.00 4.73
N GLU A 27 12.11 9.35 4.99
CA GLU A 27 11.98 8.35 6.06
C GLU A 27 12.62 7.00 5.68
N TYR A 28 12.55 6.61 4.39
CA TYR A 28 13.07 5.34 3.87
C TYR A 28 14.02 5.56 2.67
N PRO A 29 15.20 6.17 2.90
CA PRO A 29 16.15 6.51 1.83
C PRO A 29 16.68 5.28 1.08
N GLU A 30 16.73 4.12 1.70
CA GLU A 30 17.11 2.84 1.10
C GLU A 30 16.10 2.35 0.04
N LEU A 31 14.86 2.82 0.11
CA LEU A 31 13.78 2.48 -0.83
C LEU A 31 13.62 3.51 -1.95
N LYS A 32 14.55 4.46 -2.11
CA LYS A 32 14.48 5.52 -3.12
C LYS A 32 14.43 5.01 -4.58
N SER A 33 14.90 3.79 -4.83
CA SER A 33 14.83 3.13 -6.14
C SER A 33 13.48 2.44 -6.40
N ALA A 34 12.61 2.33 -5.39
CA ALA A 34 11.30 1.73 -5.54
C ALA A 34 10.43 2.56 -6.48
N LYS A 35 9.74 1.90 -7.41
CA LYS A 35 8.74 2.57 -8.25
C LYS A 35 7.56 2.98 -7.37
N LEU A 36 7.19 4.25 -7.40
CA LEU A 36 6.02 4.78 -6.69
C LEU A 36 4.91 5.15 -7.68
N PRO A 37 3.62 5.06 -7.30
CA PRO A 37 3.10 4.72 -5.97
C PRO A 37 3.27 3.23 -5.63
N THR A 38 3.56 2.87 -4.39
CA THR A 38 3.61 1.46 -3.95
C THR A 38 3.03 1.37 -2.54
N ILE A 39 2.28 0.32 -2.26
CA ILE A 39 1.82 -0.01 -0.91
C ILE A 39 2.81 -1.00 -0.33
N PHE A 40 3.38 -0.67 0.82
CA PHE A 40 4.29 -1.53 1.56
C PHE A 40 3.56 -2.16 2.76
N ILE A 41 4.04 -3.31 3.20
CA ILE A 41 3.66 -3.94 4.46
C ILE A 41 4.90 -4.07 5.34
N SER A 42 4.77 -3.67 6.60
CA SER A 42 5.82 -3.89 7.59
C SER A 42 5.63 -5.26 8.23
N GLN A 43 6.63 -6.13 8.10
CA GLN A 43 6.67 -7.44 8.75
C GLN A 43 8.04 -7.60 9.39
N ASN A 44 8.09 -7.94 10.68
CA ASN A 44 9.34 -8.07 11.44
C ASN A 44 10.26 -6.85 11.27
N ASN A 45 9.69 -5.65 11.38
CA ASN A 45 10.42 -4.38 11.23
C ASN A 45 11.06 -4.16 9.85
N THR A 46 10.60 -4.89 8.83
CA THR A 46 11.08 -4.78 7.44
C THR A 46 9.92 -4.43 6.52
N LEU A 47 10.09 -3.38 5.72
CA LEU A 47 9.12 -3.01 4.70
C LEU A 47 9.28 -3.88 3.46
N ASN A 48 8.21 -4.60 3.11
CA ASN A 48 8.12 -5.38 1.89
C ASN A 48 7.05 -4.78 0.97
N PRO A 49 7.29 -4.66 -0.34
CA PRO A 49 6.26 -4.19 -1.26
C PRO A 49 5.09 -5.19 -1.29
N LEU A 50 3.91 -4.71 -0.92
CA LEU A 50 2.66 -5.48 -1.00
C LEU A 50 2.03 -5.29 -2.38
N VAL A 51 1.82 -4.05 -2.81
CA VAL A 51 1.23 -3.72 -4.11
C VAL A 51 2.14 -2.75 -4.85
N LEU A 52 2.69 -3.19 -5.98
CA LEU A 52 3.64 -2.41 -6.78
C LEU A 52 2.95 -1.32 -7.62
N ALA A 53 3.71 -0.30 -8.00
CA ALA A 53 3.25 0.78 -8.88
C ALA A 53 2.58 0.28 -10.16
N ASP A 54 3.16 -0.72 -10.81
CA ASP A 54 2.60 -1.27 -12.05
C ASP A 54 1.23 -1.92 -11.78
N GLU A 55 1.06 -2.62 -10.64
CA GLU A 55 -0.23 -3.19 -10.23
C GLU A 55 -1.28 -2.13 -9.91
N ILE A 56 -0.88 -1.03 -9.24
CA ILE A 56 -1.76 0.10 -8.93
C ILE A 56 -2.20 0.80 -10.21
N ASN A 57 -1.25 1.09 -11.11
CA ASN A 57 -1.51 1.81 -12.36
C ASN A 57 -2.35 0.99 -13.36
N MET A 58 -2.40 -0.34 -13.22
CA MET A 58 -3.28 -1.20 -14.01
C MET A 58 -4.75 -1.14 -13.55
N GLN A 59 -5.05 -0.64 -12.35
CA GLN A 59 -6.42 -0.58 -11.85
C GLN A 59 -7.17 0.60 -12.47
N LYS A 60 -8.34 0.31 -13.05
CA LYS A 60 -9.18 1.32 -13.72
C LYS A 60 -10.00 2.15 -12.73
N ASN A 61 -10.22 1.64 -11.53
CA ASN A 61 -11.06 2.25 -10.51
C ASN A 61 -10.62 1.80 -9.11
N ILE A 62 -11.25 2.40 -8.11
CA ILE A 62 -10.96 2.14 -6.70
C ILE A 62 -11.32 0.72 -6.29
N ASP A 63 -12.37 0.12 -6.86
CA ASP A 63 -12.77 -1.26 -6.56
C ASP A 63 -11.70 -2.27 -6.97
N GLY A 64 -11.07 -2.08 -8.14
CA GLY A 64 -9.92 -2.87 -8.57
C GLY A 64 -8.78 -2.81 -7.55
N LEU A 65 -8.47 -1.61 -7.06
CA LEU A 65 -7.44 -1.42 -6.03
C LEU A 65 -7.79 -2.11 -4.70
N LYS A 66 -9.04 -2.02 -4.25
CA LYS A 66 -9.52 -2.73 -3.04
C LYS A 66 -9.38 -4.25 -3.19
N ASN A 67 -9.77 -4.77 -4.36
CA ASN A 67 -9.72 -6.21 -4.66
C ASN A 67 -8.30 -6.77 -4.62
N ILE A 68 -7.32 -6.07 -5.21
CA ILE A 68 -5.93 -6.54 -5.16
C ILE A 68 -5.37 -6.49 -3.74
N ILE A 69 -5.68 -5.44 -2.97
CA ILE A 69 -5.22 -5.32 -1.58
C ILE A 69 -5.80 -6.44 -0.73
N ASN A 70 -7.10 -6.68 -0.78
CA ASN A 70 -7.76 -7.77 -0.05
C ASN A 70 -7.17 -9.14 -0.43
N GLY A 71 -6.97 -9.37 -1.73
CA GLY A 71 -6.38 -10.61 -2.22
C GLY A 71 -4.98 -10.87 -1.67
N LYS A 72 -4.17 -9.82 -1.50
CA LYS A 72 -2.82 -9.92 -0.93
C LYS A 72 -2.82 -10.02 0.58
N ILE A 73 -3.63 -9.22 1.28
CA ILE A 73 -3.78 -9.30 2.73
C ILE A 73 -4.20 -10.71 3.16
N LYS A 74 -5.18 -11.30 2.47
CA LYS A 74 -5.65 -12.66 2.78
C LYS A 74 -4.54 -13.71 2.69
N ARG A 75 -3.56 -13.52 1.81
CA ARG A 75 -2.39 -14.42 1.67
C ARG A 75 -1.34 -14.22 2.76
N LEU A 76 -1.37 -13.10 3.47
CA LEU A 76 -0.47 -12.84 4.61
C LEU A 76 -1.01 -13.44 5.92
N THR A 77 -2.33 -13.62 6.01
CA THR A 77 -3.03 -14.10 7.22
C THR A 77 -3.38 -15.59 7.17
N ASN A 78 -3.10 -16.28 6.06
CA ASN A 78 -3.31 -17.72 5.88
C ASN A 78 -1.98 -18.46 6.04
#